data_AF-A0A975QNA2-F1
#
_entry.id   AF-A0A975QNA2-F1
#
_cell.length_a   1.000
_cell.length_b   1.000
_cell.length_c   1.000
_cell.angle_alpha   90.00
_cell.angle_beta   90.00
_cell.angle_gamma   90.00
#
_symmetry.space_group_name_H-M   'P 1'
#
loop_
_entity.id
_entity.type
_entity.pdbx_description
1 polymer ?
#
loop_
_entity_poly.entity_id
_entity_poly.type
_entity_poly.pdbx_seq_one_letter_code
_entity_poly.pdbx_strand_id
1 'polypeptide(L)'
;MIKLKDYNWVLEGLSSLVLLVAFILMIVHGTKEVGLLVIQFTGLGVLFFTLMRIKPILSSRDEKDYVLVMFVELLIAVIVGVILLFFPESAKDSKSIISFSRLIGLVLFVRGICHFWTTAKRYELHDIISFIMHIVFISFGFLYLYTNSLKQGKIVIALMILSILLSIYFGYRSYNGYNRYRIQKGNIQKMGDYLGKKNEKVIEDPKTIEEKINPEIIDEPIDDNRPSADIN
;
A
#
# COMPACT_ATOMS: atom_id res chain seq x y z
N MET A 1 -12.74 -21.78 11.95
CA MET A 1 -12.12 -20.70 12.74
C MET A 1 -12.10 -19.43 11.90
N ILE A 2 -12.79 -18.37 12.32
CA ILE A 2 -12.83 -17.08 11.60
C ILE A 2 -11.45 -16.41 11.77
N LYS A 3 -10.84 -15.94 10.69
CA LYS A 3 -9.52 -15.29 10.72
C LYS A 3 -9.68 -13.78 10.69
N LEU A 4 -8.71 -13.02 11.23
CA LEU A 4 -8.71 -11.55 11.19
C LEU A 4 -8.90 -10.98 9.77
N LYS A 5 -8.43 -11.70 8.75
CA LYS A 5 -8.61 -11.39 7.32
C LYS A 5 -10.09 -11.25 6.91
N ASP A 6 -11.00 -11.95 7.59
CA ASP A 6 -12.45 -11.93 7.31
C ASP A 6 -13.11 -10.62 7.80
N TYR A 7 -12.40 -9.82 8.61
CA TYR A 7 -12.83 -8.51 9.11
C TYR A 7 -12.16 -7.32 8.39
N ASN A 8 -11.46 -7.55 7.28
CA ASN A 8 -10.79 -6.46 6.55
C ASN A 8 -11.76 -5.36 6.07
N TRP A 9 -13.03 -5.73 5.82
CA TRP A 9 -14.11 -4.80 5.50
C TRP A 9 -14.39 -3.77 6.61
N VAL A 10 -14.16 -4.13 7.89
CA VAL A 10 -14.32 -3.21 9.03
C VAL A 10 -13.21 -2.16 9.00
N LEU A 11 -11.97 -2.56 8.71
CA LEU A 11 -10.83 -1.63 8.58
C LEU A 11 -11.00 -0.69 7.38
N GLU A 12 -11.51 -1.19 6.26
CA GLU A 12 -11.85 -0.39 5.08
C GLU A 12 -13.01 0.58 5.37
N GLY A 13 -14.03 0.14 6.11
CA GLY A 13 -15.13 0.99 6.58
C GLY A 13 -14.69 2.08 7.55
N LEU A 14 -13.83 1.74 8.52
CA LEU A 14 -13.23 2.70 9.45
C LEU A 14 -12.36 3.72 8.70
N SER A 15 -11.60 3.28 7.70
CA SER A 15 -10.80 4.18 6.84
C SER A 15 -11.70 5.15 6.06
N SER A 16 -12.79 4.65 5.47
CA SER A 16 -13.80 5.48 4.80
C SER A 16 -14.42 6.52 5.74
N LEU A 17 -14.76 6.13 6.97
CA LEU A 17 -15.30 7.01 8.01
C LEU A 17 -14.30 8.11 8.40
N VAL A 18 -13.04 7.75 8.67
CA VAL A 18 -12.00 8.72 9.04
C VAL A 18 -11.74 9.73 7.90
N LEU A 19 -11.76 9.29 6.65
CA LEU A 19 -11.66 10.17 5.47
C LEU A 19 -12.88 11.10 5.31
N LEU A 20 -14.07 10.63 5.68
CA LEU A 20 -15.30 11.43 5.67
C LEU A 20 -15.28 12.49 6.79
N VAL A 21 -14.88 12.10 7.99
CA VAL A 21 -14.66 13.03 9.12
C VAL A 21 -13.60 14.07 8.76
N ALA A 22 -12.47 13.67 8.18
CA ALA A 22 -11.45 14.60 7.70
C ALA A 22 -12.01 15.58 6.66
N PHE A 23 -12.81 15.11 5.70
CA PHE A 23 -13.48 15.96 4.71
C PHE A 23 -14.42 16.99 5.35
N ILE A 24 -15.25 16.58 6.33
CA ILE A 24 -16.13 17.52 7.07
C ILE A 24 -15.30 18.54 7.85
N LEU A 25 -14.26 18.11 8.56
CA LEU A 25 -13.37 19.02 9.30
C LEU A 25 -12.69 20.04 8.38
N MET A 26 -12.33 19.63 7.15
CA MET A 26 -11.76 20.52 6.13
C MET A 26 -12.75 21.58 5.62
N ILE A 27 -14.04 21.27 5.57
CA ILE A 27 -15.10 22.24 5.26
C ILE A 27 -15.28 23.22 6.43
N VAL A 28 -15.38 22.72 7.66
CA VAL A 28 -15.74 23.52 8.84
C VAL A 28 -14.65 24.53 9.23
N HIS A 29 -13.38 24.12 9.27
CA HIS A 29 -12.26 24.99 9.70
C HIS A 29 -11.70 25.87 8.55
N GLY A 30 -12.21 25.68 7.34
CA GLY A 30 -11.81 26.43 6.16
C GLY A 30 -10.35 26.22 5.73
N THR A 31 -9.99 26.80 4.57
CA THR A 31 -8.71 26.51 3.91
C THR A 31 -7.47 27.07 4.63
N LYS A 32 -7.63 28.05 5.53
CA LYS A 32 -6.54 28.79 6.18
C LYS A 32 -5.93 28.08 7.40
N GLU A 33 -6.71 27.30 8.13
CA GLU A 33 -6.26 26.57 9.32
C GLU A 33 -5.83 25.16 8.92
N VAL A 34 -6.72 24.45 8.20
CA VAL A 34 -6.46 23.13 7.62
C VAL A 34 -5.12 23.08 6.89
N GLY A 35 -4.85 24.08 6.05
CA GLY A 35 -3.62 24.09 5.27
C GLY A 35 -2.34 24.38 6.07
N LEU A 36 -2.42 24.96 7.28
CA LEU A 36 -1.27 25.00 8.20
C LEU A 36 -0.96 23.60 8.73
N LEU A 37 -1.98 22.84 9.10
CA LEU A 37 -1.82 21.42 9.47
C LEU A 37 -1.23 20.62 8.30
N VAL A 38 -1.69 20.84 7.06
CA VAL A 38 -1.14 20.18 5.86
C VAL A 38 0.35 20.52 5.67
N ILE A 39 0.76 21.78 5.90
CA ILE A 39 2.18 22.18 5.86
C ILE A 39 3.00 21.39 6.89
N GLN A 40 2.52 21.31 8.14
CA GLN A 40 3.19 20.58 9.22
C GLN A 40 3.25 19.07 8.96
N PHE A 41 2.14 18.45 8.54
CA PHE A 41 2.09 17.03 8.18
C PHE A 41 3.00 16.71 6.99
N THR A 42 3.14 17.63 6.04
CA THR A 42 4.10 17.48 4.93
C THR A 42 5.54 17.56 5.45
N GLY A 43 5.85 18.49 6.35
CA GLY A 43 7.16 18.55 7.04
C GLY A 43 7.49 17.26 7.80
N LEU A 44 6.53 16.77 8.59
CA LEU A 44 6.65 15.49 9.31
C LEU A 44 6.86 14.31 8.35
N GLY A 45 6.11 14.25 7.25
CA GLY A 45 6.27 13.24 6.20
C GLY A 45 7.65 13.29 5.55
N VAL A 46 8.13 14.49 5.19
CA VAL A 46 9.50 14.69 4.65
C VAL A 46 10.54 14.20 5.65
N LEU A 47 10.44 14.55 6.93
CA LEU A 47 11.36 14.05 7.96
C LEU A 47 11.31 12.54 8.09
N PHE A 48 10.12 11.93 8.21
CA PHE A 48 9.95 10.49 8.35
C PHE A 48 10.57 9.71 7.18
N PHE A 49 10.27 10.09 5.93
CA PHE A 49 10.86 9.47 4.75
C PHE A 49 12.36 9.70 4.66
N THR A 50 12.86 10.84 5.13
CA THR A 50 14.29 11.16 5.12
C THR A 50 15.05 10.33 6.17
N LEU A 51 14.50 10.16 7.37
CA LEU A 51 15.06 9.28 8.41
C LEU A 51 15.12 7.81 7.96
N MET A 52 14.05 7.31 7.33
CA MET A 52 14.01 5.95 6.78
C MET A 52 15.09 5.70 5.71
N ARG A 53 15.53 6.75 5.00
CA ARG A 53 16.57 6.67 3.95
C ARG A 53 18.01 6.70 4.49
N ILE A 54 18.24 7.12 5.74
CA ILE A 54 19.59 7.18 6.33
C ILE A 54 20.29 5.82 6.26
N LYS A 55 19.62 4.75 6.72
CA LYS A 55 20.20 3.40 6.76
C LYS A 55 20.54 2.85 5.36
N PRO A 56 19.64 2.89 4.34
CA PRO A 56 19.98 2.51 2.97
C PRO A 56 21.17 3.27 2.38
N ILE A 57 21.28 4.59 2.62
CA ILE A 57 22.37 5.42 2.08
C ILE A 57 23.70 5.01 2.71
N LEU A 58 23.76 4.86 4.04
CA LEU A 58 24.96 4.40 4.76
C LEU A 58 25.34 2.94 4.44
N SER A 59 24.38 2.12 4.01
CA SER A 59 24.61 0.73 3.59
C SER A 59 24.99 0.58 2.12
N SER A 60 25.01 1.68 1.35
CA SER A 60 25.38 1.68 -0.07
C SER A 60 26.90 1.80 -0.23
N ARG A 61 27.50 1.05 -1.16
CA ARG A 61 28.94 0.83 -1.38
C ARG A 61 29.88 2.04 -1.18
N ASP A 62 31.15 1.72 -0.88
CA ASP A 62 32.32 2.58 -0.59
C ASP A 62 32.66 3.76 -1.53
N GLU A 63 31.88 4.04 -2.57
CA GLU A 63 32.09 5.21 -3.43
C GLU A 63 31.76 6.51 -2.68
N LYS A 64 32.79 7.14 -2.10
CA LYS A 64 32.69 8.36 -1.30
C LYS A 64 31.90 9.49 -1.99
N ASP A 65 32.08 9.70 -3.29
CA ASP A 65 31.35 10.75 -4.04
C ASP A 65 29.84 10.50 -4.06
N TYR A 66 29.43 9.24 -4.24
CA TYR A 66 28.01 8.87 -4.27
C TYR A 66 27.39 9.11 -2.91
N VAL A 67 28.04 8.64 -1.84
CA VAL A 67 27.60 8.83 -0.46
C VAL A 67 27.52 10.32 -0.12
N LEU A 68 28.49 11.13 -0.57
CA LEU A 68 28.50 12.59 -0.35
C LEU A 68 27.29 13.28 -1.00
N VAL A 69 27.03 13.04 -2.29
CA VAL A 69 25.89 13.66 -3.00
C VAL A 69 24.56 13.26 -2.36
N MET A 70 24.40 11.98 -2.00
CA MET A 70 23.19 11.49 -1.32
C MET A 70 23.04 12.02 0.10
N PHE A 71 24.15 12.24 0.82
CA PHE A 71 24.15 12.87 2.15
C PHE A 71 23.78 14.35 2.08
N VAL A 72 24.22 15.08 1.06
CA VAL A 72 23.82 16.48 0.82
C VAL A 72 22.33 16.59 0.47
N GLU A 73 21.78 15.71 -0.39
CA GLU A 73 20.32 15.63 -0.64
C GLU A 73 19.55 15.43 0.67
N LEU A 74 20.04 14.49 1.50
CA LEU A 74 19.43 14.14 2.77
C LEU A 74 19.45 15.31 3.75
N LEU A 75 20.58 16.00 3.90
CA LEU A 75 20.74 17.14 4.80
C LEU A 75 19.82 18.30 4.40
N ILE A 76 19.70 18.58 3.10
CA ILE A 76 18.75 19.56 2.56
C ILE A 76 17.30 19.16 2.89
N ALA A 77 16.94 17.89 2.69
CA ALA A 77 15.61 17.39 3.01
C ALA A 77 15.28 17.45 4.52
N VAL A 78 16.25 17.19 5.40
CA VAL A 78 16.09 17.37 6.86
C VAL A 78 15.82 18.84 7.19
N ILE A 79 16.64 19.78 6.68
CA ILE A 79 16.46 21.21 6.95
C ILE A 79 15.07 21.68 6.50
N VAL A 80 14.64 21.31 5.29
CA VAL A 80 13.31 21.64 4.77
C VAL A 80 12.20 21.03 5.64
N GLY A 81 12.34 19.76 6.04
CA GLY A 81 11.39 19.09 6.92
C GLY A 81 11.24 19.77 8.30
N VAL A 82 12.35 20.19 8.91
CA VAL A 82 12.36 20.95 10.17
C VAL A 82 11.66 22.31 10.01
N ILE A 83 11.97 23.06 8.94
CA ILE A 83 11.34 24.37 8.67
C ILE A 83 9.82 24.21 8.52
N LEU A 84 9.37 23.23 7.74
CA LEU A 84 7.94 22.98 7.49
C LEU A 84 7.18 22.53 8.75
N LEU A 85 7.84 21.81 9.67
CA LEU A 85 7.22 21.31 10.90
C LEU A 85 7.11 22.39 11.99
N PHE A 86 8.20 23.13 12.23
CA PHE A 86 8.30 24.09 13.35
C PHE A 86 7.93 25.53 12.97
N PHE A 87 8.04 25.92 11.70
CA PHE A 87 7.76 27.30 11.24
C PHE A 87 6.70 27.37 10.11
N PRO A 88 5.52 26.72 10.26
CA PRO A 88 4.50 26.67 9.22
C PRO A 88 3.92 28.05 8.87
N GLU A 89 3.91 29.00 9.82
CA GLU A 89 3.46 30.37 9.57
C GLU A 89 4.38 31.14 8.63
N SER A 90 5.70 30.91 8.72
CA SER A 90 6.67 31.46 7.76
C SER A 90 6.50 30.82 6.38
N ALA A 91 6.24 29.51 6.34
CA ALA A 91 5.98 28.76 5.10
C ALA A 91 4.68 29.15 4.37
N LYS A 92 3.73 29.78 5.08
CA LYS A 92 2.44 30.24 4.55
C LYS A 92 2.55 31.50 3.70
N ASP A 93 3.54 32.36 3.91
CA ASP A 93 3.68 33.58 3.12
C ASP A 93 4.18 33.27 1.69
N SER A 94 3.30 33.54 0.72
CA SER A 94 3.60 33.44 -0.71
C SER A 94 4.56 34.52 -1.27
N LYS A 95 5.02 35.48 -0.46
CA LYS A 95 6.07 36.42 -0.88
C LYS A 95 7.45 36.01 -0.38
N SER A 96 7.54 35.40 0.81
CA SER A 96 8.77 34.90 1.40
C SER A 96 9.54 33.91 0.50
N ILE A 97 10.87 33.96 0.56
CA ILE A 97 11.77 32.95 -0.04
C ILE A 97 11.48 31.58 0.58
N ILE A 98 11.15 31.56 1.87
CA ILE A 98 10.83 30.37 2.68
C ILE A 98 9.34 30.01 2.49
N SER A 99 8.83 29.97 1.26
CA SER A 99 7.43 29.56 1.01
C SER A 99 7.29 28.04 0.87
N PHE A 100 6.13 27.49 1.22
CA PHE A 100 5.82 26.06 1.07
C PHE A 100 6.12 25.52 -0.34
N SER A 101 5.69 26.22 -1.39
CA SER A 101 5.95 25.85 -2.78
C SER A 101 7.45 25.81 -3.09
N ARG A 102 8.21 26.80 -2.61
CA ARG A 102 9.66 26.90 -2.87
C ARG A 102 10.43 25.81 -2.14
N LEU A 103 10.09 25.55 -0.88
CA LEU A 103 10.71 24.50 -0.06
C LEU A 103 10.48 23.10 -0.65
N ILE A 104 9.24 22.78 -1.06
CA ILE A 104 8.94 21.50 -1.72
C ILE A 104 9.54 21.45 -3.12
N GLY A 105 9.49 22.57 -3.86
CA GLY A 105 10.12 22.70 -5.17
C GLY A 105 11.61 22.39 -5.10
N LEU A 106 12.29 22.91 -4.08
CA LEU A 106 13.70 22.64 -3.79
C LEU A 106 13.96 21.16 -3.53
N VAL A 107 13.19 20.52 -2.64
CA VAL A 107 13.36 19.08 -2.34
C VAL A 107 13.12 18.21 -3.58
N LEU A 108 12.09 18.49 -4.38
CA LEU A 108 11.81 17.75 -5.62
C LEU A 108 12.88 17.97 -6.69
N PHE A 109 13.34 19.20 -6.86
CA PHE A 109 14.36 19.58 -7.83
C PHE A 109 15.73 18.97 -7.49
N VAL A 110 16.19 19.11 -6.24
CA VAL A 110 17.43 18.51 -5.75
C VAL A 110 17.37 16.98 -5.86
N ARG A 111 16.26 16.35 -5.44
CA ARG A 111 16.08 14.89 -5.58
C ARG A 111 16.16 14.43 -7.03
N GLY A 112 15.52 15.15 -7.95
CA GLY A 112 15.60 14.88 -9.38
C GLY A 112 17.05 14.95 -9.88
N ILE A 113 17.77 16.03 -9.57
CA ILE A 113 19.17 16.22 -9.96
C ILE A 113 20.06 15.11 -9.39
N CYS A 114 19.94 14.81 -8.10
CA CYS A 114 20.72 13.73 -7.47
C CYS A 114 20.47 12.39 -8.16
N HIS A 115 19.21 12.07 -8.52
CA HIS A 115 18.91 10.87 -9.29
C HIS A 115 19.63 10.84 -10.63
N PHE A 116 19.48 11.87 -11.48
CA PHE A 116 20.17 11.91 -12.78
C PHE A 116 21.68 11.86 -12.66
N TRP A 117 22.27 12.53 -11.66
CA TRP A 117 23.70 12.46 -11.37
C TRP A 117 24.15 11.04 -11.06
N THR A 118 23.41 10.33 -10.19
CA THR A 118 23.72 8.95 -9.82
C THR A 118 23.57 7.98 -11.00
N THR A 119 22.51 8.12 -11.80
CA THR A 119 22.26 7.28 -12.98
C THR A 119 23.30 7.52 -14.07
N ALA A 120 23.67 8.78 -14.33
CA ALA A 120 24.69 9.14 -15.30
C ALA A 120 26.09 8.62 -14.90
N LYS A 121 26.44 8.64 -13.61
CA LYS A 121 27.73 8.11 -13.13
C LYS A 121 27.83 6.58 -13.23
N ARG A 122 26.71 5.86 -13.03
CA ARG A 122 26.73 4.39 -12.91
C ARG A 122 26.35 3.61 -14.17
N TYR A 123 25.89 4.28 -15.24
CA TYR A 123 25.44 3.64 -16.48
C TYR A 123 24.37 2.54 -16.24
N GLU A 124 23.56 2.67 -15.19
CA GLU A 124 22.54 1.69 -14.83
C GLU A 124 21.38 1.72 -15.83
N LEU A 125 20.99 0.54 -16.34
CA LEU A 125 19.81 0.35 -17.19
C LEU A 125 18.55 0.66 -16.38
N HIS A 126 18.06 1.89 -16.52
CA HIS A 126 16.96 2.38 -15.70
C HIS A 126 15.58 2.07 -16.30
N ASP A 127 14.65 1.65 -15.44
CA ASP A 127 13.24 1.51 -15.82
C ASP A 127 12.67 2.86 -16.29
N ILE A 128 12.04 2.85 -17.47
CA ILE A 128 11.44 4.00 -18.15
C ILE A 128 10.46 4.73 -17.25
N ILE A 129 9.68 4.01 -16.44
CA ILE A 129 8.71 4.61 -15.51
C ILE A 129 9.43 5.46 -14.46
N SER A 130 10.51 4.93 -13.88
CA SER A 130 11.32 5.64 -12.89
C SER A 130 12.01 6.87 -13.49
N PHE A 131 12.49 6.79 -14.73
CA PHE A 131 13.08 7.92 -15.46
C PHE A 131 12.07 9.06 -15.68
N ILE A 132 10.86 8.73 -16.18
CA ILE A 132 9.79 9.71 -16.39
C ILE A 132 9.40 10.39 -15.08
N MET A 133 9.27 9.64 -13.98
CA MET A 133 8.92 10.22 -12.68
C MET A 133 9.96 11.24 -12.18
N HIS A 134 11.25 11.04 -12.43
CA HIS A 134 12.28 12.01 -12.04
C HIS A 134 12.32 13.23 -12.97
N ILE A 135 12.03 13.11 -14.27
CA ILE A 135 11.79 14.27 -15.15
C ILE A 135 10.62 15.10 -14.61
N VAL A 136 9.52 14.43 -14.23
CA VAL A 136 8.33 15.07 -13.64
C VAL A 136 8.69 15.79 -12.33
N PHE A 137 9.52 15.20 -11.47
CA PHE A 137 9.97 15.84 -10.23
C PHE A 137 10.88 17.06 -10.47
N ILE A 138 11.80 17.04 -11.45
CA ILE A 138 12.56 18.25 -11.83
C ILE A 138 11.61 19.32 -12.37
N SER A 139 10.71 18.95 -13.28
CA SER A 139 9.82 19.88 -13.97
C SER A 139 8.88 20.60 -13.00
N PHE A 140 8.21 19.86 -12.11
CA PHE A 140 7.39 20.45 -11.06
C PHE A 140 8.23 21.14 -10.00
N GLY A 141 9.39 20.60 -9.63
CA GLY A 141 10.31 21.21 -8.66
C GLY A 141 10.71 22.63 -9.08
N PHE A 142 11.16 22.78 -10.33
CA PHE A 142 11.48 24.07 -10.94
C PHE A 142 10.27 25.00 -11.05
N LEU A 143 9.11 24.49 -11.50
CA LEU A 143 7.86 25.27 -11.58
C LEU A 143 7.45 25.84 -10.21
N TYR A 144 7.59 25.04 -9.15
CA TYR A 144 7.21 25.43 -7.79
C TYR A 144 8.21 26.38 -7.13
N LEU A 145 9.49 26.30 -7.50
CA LEU A 145 10.53 27.28 -7.13
C LEU A 145 10.28 28.65 -7.79
N TYR A 146 10.07 28.66 -9.10
CA TYR A 146 9.95 29.89 -9.90
C TYR A 146 8.60 30.59 -9.69
N THR A 147 7.49 29.89 -9.90
CA THR A 147 6.15 30.47 -9.98
C THR A 147 5.45 30.58 -8.63
N ASN A 148 5.94 29.90 -7.58
CA ASN A 148 5.31 29.79 -6.27
C ASN A 148 3.80 29.44 -6.35
N SER A 149 3.45 28.53 -7.26
CA SER A 149 2.08 28.28 -7.70
C SER A 149 1.26 27.42 -6.72
N LEU A 150 1.91 26.69 -5.82
CA LEU A 150 1.29 25.91 -4.73
C LEU A 150 0.82 26.83 -3.59
N LYS A 151 -0.32 27.49 -3.80
CA LYS A 151 -1.04 28.19 -2.73
C LYS A 151 -1.75 27.17 -1.83
N GLN A 152 -1.64 27.38 -0.50
CA GLN A 152 -2.29 26.59 0.55
C GLN A 152 -3.73 26.16 0.22
N GLY A 153 -4.58 27.09 -0.22
CA GLY A 153 -5.98 26.81 -0.55
C GLY A 153 -6.18 25.82 -1.72
N LYS A 154 -5.29 25.80 -2.72
CA LYS A 154 -5.37 24.83 -3.83
C LYS A 154 -5.08 23.40 -3.36
N ILE A 155 -4.13 23.26 -2.42
CA ILE A 155 -3.75 21.96 -1.85
C ILE A 155 -4.89 21.41 -0.99
N VAL A 156 -5.51 22.25 -0.15
CA VAL A 156 -6.67 21.84 0.66
C VAL A 156 -7.83 21.39 -0.25
N ILE A 157 -8.13 22.12 -1.33
CA ILE A 157 -9.17 21.71 -2.30
C ILE A 157 -8.82 20.36 -2.95
N ALA A 158 -7.57 20.14 -3.36
CA ALA A 158 -7.14 18.87 -3.92
C ALA A 158 -7.26 17.70 -2.92
N LEU A 159 -6.89 17.94 -1.64
CA LEU A 159 -7.04 16.96 -0.57
C LEU A 159 -8.51 16.68 -0.23
N MET A 160 -9.39 17.68 -0.27
CA MET A 160 -10.84 17.48 -0.10
C MET A 160 -11.42 16.59 -1.20
N ILE A 161 -11.07 16.85 -2.47
CA ILE A 161 -11.48 16.02 -3.63
C ILE A 161 -10.95 14.59 -3.48
N LEU A 162 -9.68 14.43 -3.07
CA LEU A 162 -9.10 13.11 -2.85
C LEU A 162 -9.77 12.37 -1.68
N SER A 163 -10.06 13.07 -0.58
CA SER A 163 -10.69 12.48 0.62
C SER A 163 -12.09 11.96 0.33
N ILE A 164 -12.91 12.70 -0.44
CA ILE A 164 -14.25 12.22 -0.81
C ILE A 164 -14.20 11.05 -1.81
N LEU A 165 -13.30 11.09 -2.81
CA LEU A 165 -13.12 9.98 -3.76
C LEU A 165 -12.64 8.70 -3.06
N LEU A 166 -11.65 8.81 -2.16
CA LEU A 166 -11.17 7.68 -1.37
C LEU A 166 -12.22 7.18 -0.37
N SER A 167 -12.96 8.08 0.30
CA SER A 167 -14.03 7.70 1.23
C SER A 167 -15.12 6.90 0.49
N ILE A 168 -15.55 7.32 -0.70
CA ILE A 168 -16.49 6.59 -1.56
C ILE A 168 -15.91 5.23 -1.97
N TYR A 169 -14.65 5.19 -2.44
CA TYR A 169 -13.99 3.95 -2.86
C TYR A 169 -13.89 2.92 -1.72
N PHE A 170 -13.40 3.32 -0.55
CA PHE A 170 -13.30 2.45 0.63
C PHE A 170 -14.68 2.08 1.19
N GLY A 171 -15.66 2.98 1.12
CA GLY A 171 -17.05 2.71 1.53
C GLY A 171 -17.71 1.63 0.66
N TYR A 172 -17.57 1.74 -0.66
CA TYR A 172 -18.05 0.73 -1.61
C TYR A 172 -17.35 -0.63 -1.41
N ARG A 173 -16.03 -0.61 -1.17
CA ARG A 173 -15.25 -1.82 -0.92
C ARG A 173 -15.64 -2.49 0.41
N SER A 174 -15.85 -1.71 1.47
CA SER A 174 -16.36 -2.15 2.77
C SER A 174 -17.75 -2.79 2.64
N TYR A 175 -18.69 -2.15 1.94
CA TYR A 175 -20.03 -2.71 1.68
C TYR A 175 -19.97 -4.08 0.99
N ASN A 176 -19.15 -4.18 -0.07
CA ASN A 176 -18.92 -5.44 -0.78
C ASN A 176 -18.25 -6.51 0.09
N GLY A 177 -17.34 -6.10 0.98
CA GLY A 177 -16.69 -7.00 1.94
C GLY A 177 -17.68 -7.53 2.99
N TYR A 178 -18.54 -6.68 3.54
CA TYR A 178 -19.61 -7.08 4.46
C TYR A 178 -20.59 -8.06 3.81
N ASN A 179 -21.01 -7.80 2.56
CA ASN A 179 -21.90 -8.71 1.83
C ASN A 179 -21.27 -10.11 1.65
N ARG A 180 -19.99 -10.18 1.25
CA ARG A 180 -19.25 -11.46 1.15
C ARG A 180 -19.16 -12.17 2.49
N TYR A 181 -18.87 -11.45 3.58
CA TYR A 181 -18.83 -12.00 4.94
C TYR A 181 -20.19 -12.59 5.37
N ARG A 182 -21.29 -11.91 5.06
CA ARG A 182 -22.65 -12.41 5.33
C ARG A 182 -22.97 -13.68 4.54
N ILE A 183 -22.64 -13.70 3.24
CA ILE A 183 -22.82 -14.89 2.38
C ILE A 183 -21.97 -16.07 2.91
N GLN A 184 -20.70 -15.83 3.24
CA GLN A 184 -19.79 -16.85 3.76
C GLN A 184 -20.31 -17.44 5.09
N LYS A 185 -20.78 -16.61 6.03
CA LYS A 185 -21.40 -17.10 7.27
C LYS A 185 -22.65 -17.93 7.00
N GLY A 186 -23.53 -17.49 6.10
CA GLY A 186 -24.73 -18.25 5.71
C GLY A 186 -24.39 -19.61 5.08
N ASN A 187 -23.35 -19.67 4.25
CA ASN A 187 -22.89 -20.91 3.63
C ASN A 187 -22.25 -21.87 4.64
N ILE A 188 -21.46 -21.37 5.59
CA ILE A 188 -20.88 -22.18 6.68
C ILE A 188 -22.00 -22.78 7.55
N GLN A 189 -23.01 -21.98 7.92
CA GLN A 189 -24.15 -22.46 8.72
C GLN A 189 -24.91 -23.56 7.97
N LYS A 190 -25.30 -23.31 6.71
CA LYS A 190 -25.96 -24.33 5.86
C LYS A 190 -25.12 -25.60 5.75
N MET A 191 -23.81 -25.49 5.55
CA MET A 191 -22.91 -26.66 5.47
C MET A 191 -22.85 -27.44 6.79
N GLY A 192 -22.90 -26.76 7.94
CA GLY A 192 -23.06 -27.38 9.25
C GLY A 192 -24.38 -28.15 9.37
N ASP A 193 -25.50 -27.53 8.98
CA ASP A 193 -26.83 -28.15 8.99
C ASP A 193 -26.92 -29.37 8.07
N TYR A 194 -26.28 -29.33 6.88
CA TYR A 194 -26.19 -30.46 5.96
C TYR A 194 -25.34 -31.62 6.53
N LEU A 195 -24.23 -31.32 7.21
CA LEU A 195 -23.38 -32.33 7.84
C LEU A 195 -24.09 -32.96 9.07
N GLY A 196 -24.80 -32.16 9.87
CA GLY A 196 -25.63 -32.64 10.97
C GLY A 196 -26.72 -33.61 10.49
N LYS A 197 -27.54 -33.19 9.51
CA LYS A 197 -28.60 -34.03 8.93
C LYS A 197 -28.10 -35.28 8.21
N LYS A 198 -26.85 -35.30 7.74
CA LYS A 198 -26.26 -36.51 7.15
C LYS A 198 -25.96 -37.58 8.21
N ASN A 199 -25.55 -37.17 9.40
CA ASN A 199 -25.22 -38.08 10.51
C ASN A 199 -26.47 -38.62 11.23
N GLU A 200 -27.62 -37.94 11.09
CA GLU A 200 -28.90 -38.34 11.69
C GLU A 200 -29.58 -39.50 10.94
N LYS A 201 -29.19 -39.76 9.69
CA LYS A 201 -29.60 -40.95 8.93
C LYS A 201 -28.68 -42.13 9.22
N VAL A 202 -28.78 -42.68 10.43
CA VAL A 202 -28.30 -44.04 10.69
C VAL A 202 -29.16 -45.00 9.85
N ILE A 203 -28.51 -45.78 9.00
CA ILE A 203 -29.15 -46.83 8.22
C ILE A 203 -29.38 -48.00 9.17
N GLU A 204 -30.63 -48.42 9.36
CA GLU A 204 -30.92 -49.68 10.06
C GLU A 204 -30.48 -50.85 9.17
N ASP A 205 -29.51 -51.64 9.63
CA ASP A 205 -29.03 -52.81 8.89
C ASP A 205 -30.15 -53.86 8.74
N PRO A 206 -30.49 -54.27 7.50
CA PRO A 206 -31.46 -55.34 7.29
C PRO A 206 -30.84 -56.70 7.66
N LYS A 207 -31.27 -57.19 8.83
CA LYS A 207 -31.14 -58.54 9.41
C LYS A 207 -30.46 -59.63 8.56
N THR A 208 -29.43 -60.21 9.15
CA THR A 208 -28.92 -61.58 9.02
C THR A 208 -29.76 -62.54 8.15
N ILE A 209 -29.14 -63.04 7.08
CA ILE A 209 -29.46 -64.35 6.49
C ILE A 209 -28.25 -65.26 6.75
N GLU A 210 -28.54 -66.53 7.04
CA GLU A 210 -27.67 -67.41 7.82
C GLU A 210 -26.54 -68.08 7.03
N GLU A 211 -25.39 -68.18 7.69
CA GLU A 211 -24.61 -69.42 7.82
C GLU A 211 -24.30 -70.26 6.56
N LYS A 212 -23.07 -70.11 6.04
CA LYS A 212 -22.13 -71.24 5.85
C LYS A 212 -20.69 -70.76 5.62
N ILE A 213 -19.77 -71.31 6.41
CA ILE A 213 -18.33 -71.02 6.38
C ILE A 213 -17.60 -72.18 5.66
N ASN A 214 -16.62 -71.83 4.82
CA ASN A 214 -15.62 -72.71 4.16
C ASN A 214 -16.13 -73.75 3.14
N PRO A 215 -15.25 -74.27 2.25
CA PRO A 215 -13.81 -73.99 2.09
C PRO A 215 -13.56 -72.93 0.97
N GLU A 216 -12.36 -72.67 0.42
CA GLU A 216 -11.02 -73.30 0.49
C GLU A 216 -9.91 -72.23 0.25
N ILE A 217 -8.62 -72.62 0.28
CA ILE A 217 -7.48 -71.85 -0.28
C ILE A 217 -6.98 -72.61 -1.52
N ILE A 218 -6.87 -71.95 -2.67
CA ILE A 218 -6.28 -72.50 -3.90
C ILE A 218 -5.36 -71.43 -4.53
N ASP A 219 -4.25 -71.89 -5.11
CA ASP A 219 -2.99 -71.15 -5.30
C ASP A 219 -2.97 -70.00 -6.33
N GLU A 220 -1.89 -69.21 -6.26
CA GLU A 220 -1.56 -68.10 -7.17
C GLU A 220 -1.37 -68.55 -8.63
N PRO A 221 -1.90 -67.80 -9.62
CA PRO A 221 -1.48 -67.91 -11.01
C PRO A 221 -0.25 -67.03 -11.28
N ILE A 222 0.89 -67.67 -11.51
CA ILE A 222 2.06 -67.09 -12.19
C ILE A 222 1.76 -67.02 -13.69
N ASP A 223 1.90 -65.85 -14.32
CA ASP A 223 2.52 -65.78 -15.66
C ASP A 223 3.14 -64.41 -15.95
N ASP A 224 4.23 -64.44 -16.72
CA ASP A 224 5.01 -63.30 -17.18
C ASP A 224 4.41 -62.71 -18.47
N ASN A 225 4.39 -61.37 -18.57
CA ASN A 225 4.75 -60.70 -19.83
C ASN A 225 4.98 -59.20 -19.63
N ARG A 226 6.24 -58.77 -19.68
CA ARG A 226 6.63 -57.36 -19.79
C ARG A 226 7.15 -57.09 -21.20
N PRO A 227 6.44 -56.31 -22.05
CA PRO A 227 7.02 -55.82 -23.28
C PRO A 227 8.01 -54.68 -22.99
N SER A 228 9.27 -54.89 -23.35
CA SER A 228 10.29 -53.85 -23.41
C SER A 228 10.08 -52.98 -24.65
N ALA A 229 10.07 -51.66 -24.48
CA ALA A 229 10.07 -50.70 -25.59
C ALA A 229 11.46 -50.05 -25.69
N ASP A 230 12.23 -50.42 -26.71
CA ASP A 230 13.42 -49.68 -27.11
C ASP A 230 13.03 -48.31 -27.67
N ILE A 231 13.82 -47.28 -27.34
CA ILE A 231 13.72 -45.95 -27.92
C ILE A 231 15.11 -45.56 -28.43
N ASN A 232 15.25 -45.51 -29.77
CA ASN A 232 16.32 -44.79 -30.47
C ASN A 232 15.84 -43.37 -30.80
#